data_AF-A0A2U1KWG7-F1
#
_entry.id   AF-A0A2U1KWG7-F1
#
_cell.length_a   1.000
_cell.length_b   1.000
_cell.length_c   1.000
_cell.angle_alpha   90.00
_cell.angle_beta   90.00
_cell.angle_gamma   90.00
#
_symmetry.space_group_name_H-M   'P 1'
#
loop_
_entity.id
_entity.type
_entity.pdbx_description
1 polymer ?
#
loop_
_entity_poly.entity_id
_entity_poly.type
_entity_poly.pdbx_seq_one_letter_code
_entity_poly.pdbx_strand_id
1 'polypeptide(L)'
;MSSSTRFLLHILFILSVFHISFAARRLNELVHDSSTLLQYHNGPLLNGAISINLVWYGNFKPSQKAIITDFVTSLSSNSLKSETEPSVATWWKTTDKYYSKKNKPVFKLGKQVSDPDYSLGKSLSHKHLVQLAAKGEKNNAINVVLTANDVTVDGFCASRCGTHGSSSSTSKSAHVKGKNYKFAYIWVGNSETQCPGQCAWPFHQPIYGPQGAPLVAPNNDVGLDGMVINLASLLAGTATNPFGNGYYQGDASAPLEAASAFFHISFASRRLNELVHDSSTLLQYHNGPLLNGAISINLVWYGNFKPSQKAIITDFVTSLSSNSLKSETEPSVATWWKTTDKYYSKKNKPVFKLGKQVSDPDYSLGKSLSHKHLVQLAAKGEKNNAINVVLTANDVTVDGFCASRCGTHGSSSSTSKSAHVKGKNYKFAYIWVGNSETQCPGQCAWPFHQPIYGPQGAPLVAPNNDVGLDGMVINLASLLAGTATNPFGNGYYQGDASAPLEAASACPGVYGKGAYPGYAGDLLVDSTSGASYNACGTNGRKYLLPALFDPSTSSCSTLV
;
A
#
# COMPACT_ATOMS: atom_id res chain seq x y z
N MET A 1 40.65 -29.38 58.06
CA MET A 1 40.88 -30.08 56.77
C MET A 1 39.52 -30.28 56.13
N SER A 2 39.15 -29.73 54.98
CA SER A 2 39.78 -28.84 54.01
C SER A 2 38.58 -28.28 53.22
N SER A 3 38.15 -27.02 53.34
CA SER A 3 38.81 -25.73 53.09
C SER A 3 39.44 -25.56 51.71
N SER A 4 38.88 -26.18 50.66
CA SER A 4 39.29 -25.88 49.28
C SER A 4 38.22 -26.08 48.19
N THR A 5 36.93 -25.96 48.52
CA THR A 5 35.85 -26.06 47.50
C THR A 5 34.78 -24.97 47.58
N ARG A 6 34.80 -24.11 48.60
CA ARG A 6 33.92 -22.92 48.67
C ARG A 6 34.58 -21.61 48.25
N PHE A 7 35.88 -21.63 47.94
CA PHE A 7 36.63 -20.44 47.52
C PHE A 7 36.67 -20.23 45.99
N LEU A 8 36.30 -21.24 45.19
CA LEU A 8 36.21 -21.11 43.72
C LEU A 8 34.85 -20.61 43.21
N LEU A 9 33.79 -20.68 44.03
CA LEU A 9 32.42 -20.30 43.64
C LEU A 9 32.04 -18.87 44.06
N HIS A 10 32.91 -18.13 44.73
CA HIS A 10 32.73 -16.70 44.99
C HIS A 10 33.69 -15.80 44.19
N ILE A 11 34.70 -16.38 43.54
CA ILE A 11 35.58 -15.66 42.60
C ILE A 11 34.98 -15.59 41.18
N LEU A 12 34.03 -16.47 40.85
CA LEU A 12 33.29 -16.45 39.57
C LEU A 12 32.00 -15.61 39.58
N PHE A 13 31.63 -15.00 40.72
CA PHE A 13 30.42 -14.17 40.83
C PHE A 13 30.70 -12.69 41.13
N ILE A 14 31.97 -12.29 41.24
CA ILE A 14 32.39 -10.88 41.51
C ILE A 14 33.24 -10.31 40.35
N LEU A 15 33.25 -10.96 39.18
CA LEU A 15 33.94 -10.49 37.97
C LEU A 15 33.00 -10.07 36.82
N SER A 16 31.69 -9.96 37.06
CA SER A 16 30.72 -9.49 36.07
C SER A 16 30.07 -8.13 36.40
N VAL A 17 30.54 -7.44 37.45
CA VAL A 17 30.00 -6.14 37.85
C VAL A 17 31.17 -5.16 38.04
N PHE A 18 31.16 -4.09 37.23
CA PHE A 18 32.13 -2.99 37.14
C PHE A 18 33.38 -3.18 36.27
N HIS A 19 33.21 -3.04 34.95
CA HIS A 19 34.05 -2.08 34.22
C HIS A 19 33.18 -0.93 33.70
N ILE A 20 33.16 0.15 34.49
CA ILE A 20 32.84 1.48 33.98
C ILE A 20 34.04 1.90 33.13
N SER A 21 33.80 2.13 31.84
CA SER A 21 34.62 3.04 31.05
C SER A 21 33.67 4.03 30.41
N PHE A 22 33.68 5.24 30.96
CA PHE A 22 33.19 6.44 30.30
C PHE A 22 34.00 6.63 29.02
N ALA A 23 33.37 6.38 27.87
CA ALA A 23 33.80 6.93 26.60
C ALA A 23 32.55 7.48 25.91
N ALA A 24 32.41 8.80 25.94
CA ALA A 24 31.51 9.51 25.05
C ALA A 24 31.90 9.14 23.61
N ARG A 25 31.06 8.35 22.94
CA ARG A 25 31.09 8.19 21.49
C ARG A 25 29.73 8.54 20.92
N ARG A 26 29.81 9.44 19.95
CA ARG A 26 28.75 10.14 19.24
C ARG A 26 27.61 9.23 18.75
N LEU A 27 26.39 9.77 18.84
CA LEU A 27 25.27 9.40 17.98
C LEU A 27 25.72 9.35 16.51
N ASN A 28 25.55 8.19 15.88
CA ASN A 28 25.06 8.01 14.51
C ASN A 28 25.11 6.52 14.19
N GLU A 29 24.15 5.76 14.70
CA GLU A 29 23.87 4.43 14.17
C GLU A 29 22.43 4.45 13.67
N LEU A 30 22.29 4.63 12.36
CA LEU A 30 21.06 4.36 11.62
C LEU A 30 20.70 2.91 11.90
N VAL A 31 19.63 2.69 12.67
CA VAL A 31 18.99 1.38 12.80
C VAL A 31 18.62 0.93 11.39
N HIS A 32 19.40 0.00 10.84
CA HIS A 32 19.06 -0.68 9.61
C HIS A 32 17.83 -1.56 9.91
N ASP A 33 16.68 -1.15 9.40
CA ASP A 33 15.43 -1.90 9.55
C ASP A 33 15.57 -3.25 8.83
N SER A 34 15.70 -4.34 9.59
CA SER A 34 15.89 -5.70 9.10
C SER A 34 14.60 -6.38 8.63
N SER A 35 13.44 -5.70 8.74
CA SER A 35 12.11 -6.28 8.55
C SER A 35 11.59 -6.29 7.10
N THR A 36 12.34 -5.72 6.14
CA THR A 36 11.98 -5.65 4.70
C THR A 36 12.92 -6.46 3.78
N LEU A 37 13.83 -7.25 4.37
CA LEU A 37 14.83 -7.97 3.59
C LEU A 37 14.26 -9.28 3.06
N LEU A 38 14.25 -9.45 1.73
CA LEU A 38 14.04 -10.76 1.11
C LEU A 38 15.04 -11.76 1.69
N GLN A 39 14.54 -12.82 2.33
CA GLN A 39 15.38 -13.86 2.90
C GLN A 39 15.62 -14.94 1.86
N TYR A 40 16.84 -15.47 1.83
CA TYR A 40 17.17 -16.62 1.00
C TYR A 40 16.84 -17.90 1.75
N HIS A 41 15.94 -18.72 1.20
CA HIS A 41 15.44 -19.94 1.84
C HIS A 41 16.14 -21.20 1.30
N ASN A 42 17.38 -21.05 0.86
CA ASN A 42 18.25 -22.14 0.38
C ASN A 42 17.73 -22.94 -0.83
N GLY A 43 16.71 -22.44 -1.54
CA GLY A 43 16.22 -23.03 -2.78
C GLY A 43 17.04 -22.64 -4.01
N PRO A 44 16.96 -23.44 -5.09
CA PRO A 44 17.74 -23.21 -6.29
C PRO A 44 17.39 -21.88 -6.97
N LEU A 45 18.42 -21.12 -7.32
CA LEU A 45 18.34 -19.94 -8.19
C LEU A 45 18.69 -20.31 -9.64
N LEU A 46 18.22 -19.52 -10.61
CA LEU A 46 18.68 -19.68 -11.98
C LEU A 46 20.16 -19.29 -12.10
N ASN A 47 20.96 -20.10 -12.78
CA ASN A 47 22.38 -19.85 -13.00
C ASN A 47 22.82 -20.26 -14.41
N GLY A 48 23.94 -19.71 -14.88
CA GLY A 48 24.49 -20.03 -16.19
C GLY A 48 23.67 -19.42 -17.35
N ALA A 49 23.79 -20.01 -18.54
CA ALA A 49 23.08 -19.53 -19.73
C ALA A 49 21.61 -20.00 -19.71
N ILE A 50 20.68 -19.04 -19.60
CA ILE A 50 19.24 -19.27 -19.56
C ILE A 50 18.58 -18.76 -20.84
N SER A 51 17.79 -19.61 -21.49
CA SER A 51 17.00 -19.21 -22.66
C SER A 51 15.63 -18.67 -22.24
N ILE A 52 15.26 -17.47 -22.69
CA ILE A 52 13.92 -16.92 -22.51
C ILE A 52 13.12 -17.22 -23.79
N ASN A 53 12.21 -18.19 -23.70
CA ASN A 53 11.33 -18.55 -24.80
C ASN A 53 10.05 -17.73 -24.73
N LEU A 54 9.56 -17.27 -25.88
CA LEU A 54 8.34 -16.46 -25.97
C LEU A 54 7.22 -17.27 -26.63
N VAL A 55 6.09 -17.40 -25.95
CA VAL A 55 4.88 -18.04 -26.46
C VAL A 55 3.83 -16.95 -26.64
N TRP A 56 3.65 -16.52 -27.88
CA TRP A 56 2.69 -15.49 -28.31
C TRP A 56 1.32 -16.13 -28.53
N TYR A 57 0.35 -15.84 -27.66
CA TYR A 57 -1.00 -16.39 -27.73
C TYR A 57 -2.02 -15.31 -28.11
N GLY A 58 -2.58 -15.43 -29.30
CA GLY A 58 -3.45 -14.44 -29.95
C GLY A 58 -2.71 -13.55 -30.95
N ASN A 59 -3.40 -12.53 -31.46
CA ASN A 59 -2.90 -11.69 -32.54
C ASN A 59 -2.04 -10.53 -32.00
N PHE A 60 -0.73 -10.58 -32.26
CA PHE A 60 0.23 -9.53 -31.94
C PHE A 60 0.76 -8.89 -33.22
N LYS A 61 0.80 -7.56 -33.26
CA LYS A 61 1.43 -6.81 -34.35
C LYS A 61 2.94 -7.13 -34.41
N PRO A 62 3.58 -7.08 -35.59
CA PRO A 62 5.03 -7.23 -35.70
C PRO A 62 5.82 -6.25 -34.81
N SER A 63 5.36 -5.00 -34.69
CA SER A 63 5.95 -4.00 -33.79
C SER A 63 5.86 -4.42 -32.32
N GLN A 64 4.73 -5.00 -31.90
CA GLN A 64 4.56 -5.49 -30.54
C GLN A 64 5.51 -6.65 -30.23
N LYS A 65 5.70 -7.56 -31.18
CA LYS A 65 6.67 -8.66 -31.05
C LYS A 65 8.11 -8.15 -30.95
N ALA A 66 8.46 -7.16 -31.77
CA ALA A 66 9.79 -6.55 -31.76
C ALA A 66 10.12 -5.95 -30.40
N ILE A 67 9.24 -5.12 -29.82
CA ILE A 67 9.50 -4.44 -28.54
C ILE A 67 9.81 -5.41 -27.39
N ILE A 68 9.03 -6.48 -27.20
CA ILE A 68 9.32 -7.48 -26.16
C ILE A 68 10.61 -8.26 -26.47
N THR A 69 10.84 -8.59 -27.75
CA THR A 69 12.04 -9.31 -28.18
C THR A 69 13.30 -8.47 -27.95
N ASP A 70 13.23 -7.17 -28.22
CA ASP A 70 14.30 -6.21 -28.03
C ASP A 70 14.55 -5.99 -26.53
N PHE A 71 13.49 -5.89 -25.72
CA PHE A 71 13.60 -5.86 -24.26
C PHE A 71 14.36 -7.08 -23.71
N VAL A 72 13.97 -8.29 -24.11
CA VAL A 72 14.62 -9.54 -23.68
C VAL A 72 16.09 -9.60 -24.12
N THR A 73 16.38 -9.21 -25.36
CA THR A 73 17.75 -9.15 -25.89
C THR A 73 18.60 -8.11 -25.15
N SER A 74 17.98 -7.03 -24.68
CA SER A 74 18.65 -5.95 -23.96
C SER A 74 19.02 -6.28 -22.51
N LEU A 75 18.53 -7.39 -21.94
CA LEU A 75 18.86 -7.80 -20.57
C LEU A 75 20.35 -8.17 -20.40
N SER A 76 20.99 -8.68 -21.46
CA SER A 76 22.38 -9.17 -21.43
C SER A 76 23.30 -8.42 -22.41
N SER A 77 22.88 -7.24 -22.91
CA SER A 77 23.69 -6.46 -23.84
C SER A 77 24.95 -5.92 -23.15
N ASN A 78 26.14 -6.29 -23.65
CA ASN A 78 27.44 -5.81 -23.18
C ASN A 78 27.78 -4.40 -23.71
N SER A 79 26.81 -3.49 -23.84
CA SER A 79 27.10 -2.13 -24.32
C SER A 79 27.91 -1.36 -23.28
N LEU A 80 29.23 -1.58 -23.32
CA LEU A 80 30.29 -0.87 -22.60
C LEU A 80 30.61 0.47 -23.30
N LYS A 81 29.73 1.00 -24.15
CA LYS A 81 30.04 2.16 -25.01
C LYS A 81 28.94 3.23 -25.13
N SER A 82 27.85 3.15 -24.36
CA SER A 82 26.88 4.26 -24.29
C SER A 82 26.93 4.88 -22.90
N GLU A 83 27.79 5.88 -22.71
CA GLU A 83 27.99 6.60 -21.46
C GLU A 83 26.85 7.57 -21.09
N THR A 84 25.73 7.62 -21.81
CA THR A 84 24.80 8.75 -21.66
C THR A 84 23.37 8.48 -21.21
N GLU A 85 22.88 7.25 -20.96
CA GLU A 85 21.52 7.02 -20.42
C GLU A 85 21.38 5.69 -19.65
N PRO A 86 20.40 5.55 -18.73
CA PRO A 86 20.09 4.27 -18.09
C PRO A 86 19.63 3.24 -19.14
N SER A 87 20.21 2.02 -19.12
CA SER A 87 19.86 0.94 -20.04
C SER A 87 19.13 -0.22 -19.34
N VAL A 88 18.41 -1.04 -20.11
CA VAL A 88 17.77 -2.29 -19.62
C VAL A 88 18.81 -3.21 -18.97
N ALA A 89 20.01 -3.35 -19.55
CA ALA A 89 21.10 -4.13 -18.97
C ALA A 89 21.57 -3.55 -17.62
N THR A 90 21.71 -2.22 -17.51
CA THR A 90 22.10 -1.56 -16.25
C THR A 90 21.01 -1.72 -15.19
N TRP A 91 19.73 -1.63 -15.55
CA TRP A 91 18.63 -1.94 -14.66
C TRP A 91 18.66 -3.41 -14.23
N TRP A 92 18.85 -4.35 -15.15
CA TRP A 92 18.88 -5.79 -14.85
C TRP A 92 20.02 -6.16 -13.89
N LYS A 93 21.19 -5.50 -13.99
CA LYS A 93 22.32 -5.66 -13.06
C LYS A 93 21.95 -5.40 -11.60
N THR A 94 20.83 -4.74 -11.29
CA THR A 94 20.35 -4.63 -9.91
C THR A 94 20.07 -6.01 -9.28
N THR A 95 19.69 -7.01 -10.08
CA THR A 95 19.49 -8.40 -9.65
C THR A 95 20.79 -9.10 -9.26
N ASP A 96 21.96 -8.60 -9.68
CA ASP A 96 23.26 -9.19 -9.35
C ASP A 96 23.51 -9.26 -7.85
N LYS A 97 22.86 -8.40 -7.06
CA LYS A 97 22.97 -8.36 -5.60
C LYS A 97 22.43 -9.64 -4.94
N TYR A 98 21.58 -10.40 -5.62
CA TYR A 98 21.01 -11.66 -5.15
C TYR A 98 21.86 -12.90 -5.52
N TYR A 99 23.00 -12.72 -6.20
CA TYR A 99 23.85 -13.80 -6.66
C TYR A 99 25.29 -13.65 -6.18
N SER A 100 25.95 -14.79 -5.94
CA SER A 100 27.41 -14.80 -5.84
C SER A 100 28.04 -14.55 -7.21
N LYS A 101 29.21 -13.89 -7.27
CA LYS A 101 29.88 -13.46 -8.52
C LYS A 101 30.02 -14.55 -9.60
N LYS A 102 30.03 -15.84 -9.22
CA LYS A 102 30.23 -16.99 -10.14
C LYS A 102 28.94 -17.63 -10.66
N ASN A 103 27.76 -17.30 -10.10
CA ASN A 103 26.52 -18.05 -10.33
C ASN A 103 25.38 -17.21 -10.95
N LYS A 104 25.71 -16.08 -11.58
CA LYS A 104 24.72 -15.18 -12.19
C LYS A 104 24.10 -15.81 -13.45
N PRO A 105 22.79 -15.69 -13.68
CA PRO A 105 22.19 -16.08 -14.94
C PRO A 105 22.52 -15.07 -16.03
N VAL A 106 22.80 -15.58 -17.23
CA VAL A 106 22.93 -14.79 -18.46
C VAL A 106 21.77 -15.17 -19.37
N PHE A 107 20.95 -14.20 -19.73
CA PHE A 107 19.75 -14.44 -20.52
C PHE A 107 20.02 -14.26 -22.01
N LYS A 108 19.47 -15.19 -22.79
CA LYS A 108 19.40 -15.05 -24.25
C LYS A 108 17.97 -15.27 -24.72
N LEU A 109 17.61 -14.60 -25.80
CA LEU A 109 16.38 -14.90 -26.50
C LEU A 109 16.41 -16.35 -27.01
N GLY A 110 15.38 -17.10 -26.70
CA GLY A 110 15.20 -18.50 -27.09
C GLY A 110 14.17 -18.69 -28.20
N LYS A 111 13.58 -19.87 -28.21
CA LYS A 111 12.52 -20.26 -29.14
C LYS A 111 11.32 -19.31 -29.01
N GLN A 112 10.78 -18.88 -30.15
CA GLN A 112 9.51 -18.18 -30.21
C GLN A 112 8.44 -19.08 -30.82
N VAL A 113 7.28 -19.16 -30.18
CA VAL A 113 6.11 -19.93 -30.64
C VAL A 113 4.96 -18.93 -30.78
N SER A 114 4.27 -18.96 -31.92
CA SER A 114 3.07 -18.15 -32.13
C SER A 114 1.84 -19.05 -32.27
N ASP A 115 0.74 -18.62 -31.66
CA ASP A 115 -0.56 -19.27 -31.65
C ASP A 115 -1.65 -18.20 -31.91
N PRO A 116 -1.73 -17.68 -33.15
CA PRO A 116 -2.66 -16.61 -33.51
C PRO A 116 -4.11 -17.10 -33.60
N ASP A 117 -4.32 -18.42 -33.71
CA ASP A 117 -5.63 -19.04 -33.91
C ASP A 117 -6.33 -19.38 -32.58
N TYR A 118 -5.75 -18.98 -31.45
CA TYR A 118 -6.30 -19.21 -30.11
C TYR A 118 -6.62 -20.69 -29.85
N SER A 119 -5.62 -21.58 -29.99
CA SER A 119 -5.83 -23.05 -29.94
C SER A 119 -6.50 -23.60 -28.67
N LEU A 120 -6.58 -22.82 -27.59
CA LEU A 120 -7.24 -23.16 -26.32
C LEU A 120 -8.44 -22.22 -26.00
N GLY A 121 -8.90 -21.45 -26.99
CA GLY A 121 -9.92 -20.42 -26.84
C GLY A 121 -9.41 -19.09 -26.29
N LYS A 122 -10.27 -18.07 -26.26
CA LYS A 122 -9.91 -16.71 -25.77
C LYS A 122 -10.02 -16.56 -24.25
N SER A 123 -10.51 -17.57 -23.54
CA SER A 123 -10.59 -17.58 -22.07
C SER A 123 -9.70 -18.66 -21.50
N LEU A 124 -8.67 -18.27 -20.75
CA LEU A 124 -7.64 -19.17 -20.26
C LEU A 124 -7.68 -19.33 -18.74
N SER A 125 -7.58 -20.58 -18.29
CA SER A 125 -7.30 -20.89 -16.89
C SER A 125 -5.81 -21.02 -16.63
N HIS A 126 -5.42 -21.09 -15.36
CA HIS A 126 -4.02 -21.38 -14.98
C HIS A 126 -3.47 -22.65 -15.64
N LYS A 127 -4.30 -23.70 -15.79
CA LYS A 127 -3.90 -24.94 -16.46
C LYS A 127 -3.56 -24.71 -17.93
N HIS A 128 -4.30 -23.84 -18.62
CA HIS A 128 -3.99 -23.47 -20.01
C HIS A 128 -2.66 -22.72 -20.11
N LEU A 129 -2.34 -21.83 -19.17
CA LEU A 129 -1.05 -21.13 -19.13
C LEU A 129 0.13 -22.11 -19.02
N VAL A 130 0.04 -23.10 -18.13
CA VAL A 130 1.06 -24.14 -17.98
C VAL A 130 1.19 -24.98 -19.26
N GLN A 131 0.06 -25.30 -19.91
CA GLN A 131 0.05 -26.03 -21.19
C GLN A 131 0.72 -25.22 -22.31
N LEU A 132 0.48 -23.92 -22.38
CA LEU A 132 1.13 -23.02 -23.35
C LEU A 132 2.64 -22.90 -23.06
N ALA A 133 3.02 -22.71 -21.80
CA ALA A 133 4.42 -22.64 -21.39
C ALA A 133 5.20 -23.93 -21.75
N ALA A 134 4.55 -25.09 -21.68
CA ALA A 134 5.15 -26.38 -22.04
C ALA A 134 5.50 -26.52 -23.54
N LYS A 135 5.04 -25.61 -24.42
CA LYS A 135 5.43 -25.54 -25.84
C LYS A 135 6.86 -25.01 -26.04
N GLY A 136 7.42 -24.35 -25.02
CA GLY A 136 8.79 -23.86 -24.99
C GLY A 136 9.82 -24.95 -24.66
N GLU A 137 11.07 -24.55 -24.45
CA GLU A 137 12.15 -25.46 -24.08
C GLU A 137 12.08 -25.85 -22.59
N LYS A 138 12.63 -27.02 -22.26
CA LYS A 138 12.50 -27.61 -20.91
C LYS A 138 13.75 -27.52 -20.05
N ASN A 139 14.91 -27.28 -20.66
CA ASN A 139 16.21 -27.28 -19.99
C ASN A 139 16.79 -25.86 -19.99
N ASN A 140 17.21 -25.38 -18.81
CA ASN A 140 17.83 -24.07 -18.63
C ASN A 140 17.07 -22.94 -19.34
N ALA A 141 15.75 -22.93 -19.18
CA ALA A 141 14.87 -22.01 -19.87
C ALA A 141 13.77 -21.45 -18.98
N ILE A 142 13.34 -20.23 -19.30
CA ILE A 142 12.10 -19.61 -18.83
C ILE A 142 11.14 -19.57 -20.01
N ASN A 143 9.94 -20.10 -19.84
CA ASN A 143 8.90 -20.06 -20.86
C ASN A 143 7.90 -18.94 -20.55
N VAL A 144 7.94 -17.86 -21.31
CA VAL A 144 7.09 -16.67 -21.13
C VAL A 144 5.88 -16.77 -22.06
N VAL A 145 4.69 -16.87 -21.49
CA VAL A 145 3.41 -16.83 -22.20
C VAL A 145 2.90 -15.39 -22.24
N LEU A 146 2.70 -14.86 -23.44
CA LEU A 146 2.24 -13.50 -23.69
C LEU A 146 0.85 -13.58 -24.32
N THR A 147 -0.18 -13.07 -23.65
CA THR A 147 -1.56 -13.10 -24.17
C THR A 147 -1.97 -11.75 -24.76
N ALA A 148 -2.57 -11.77 -25.95
CA ALA A 148 -3.06 -10.57 -26.63
C ALA A 148 -4.17 -9.86 -25.84
N ASN A 149 -4.47 -8.60 -26.20
CA ASN A 149 -5.42 -7.76 -25.46
C ASN A 149 -6.85 -8.31 -25.46
N ASP A 150 -7.19 -9.17 -26.41
CA ASP A 150 -8.50 -9.80 -26.55
C ASP A 150 -8.61 -11.18 -25.90
N VAL A 151 -7.64 -11.56 -25.07
CA VAL A 151 -7.62 -12.83 -24.32
C VAL A 151 -7.89 -12.58 -22.85
N THR A 152 -8.91 -13.23 -22.29
CA THR A 152 -9.22 -13.23 -20.86
C THR A 152 -8.47 -14.35 -20.16
N VAL A 153 -7.94 -14.08 -18.95
CA VAL A 153 -7.24 -15.08 -18.15
C VAL A 153 -7.70 -14.99 -16.70
N ASP A 154 -7.85 -16.12 -16.02
CA ASP A 154 -8.33 -16.16 -14.62
C ASP A 154 -7.48 -15.26 -13.68
N GLY A 155 -8.13 -14.26 -13.10
CA GLY A 155 -7.49 -13.28 -12.20
C GLY A 155 -6.76 -12.13 -12.90
N PHE A 156 -6.70 -12.12 -14.24
CA PHE A 156 -6.24 -10.96 -15.00
C PHE A 156 -7.13 -9.76 -14.72
N CYS A 157 -6.55 -8.57 -14.53
CA CYS A 157 -7.31 -7.34 -14.25
C CYS A 157 -8.13 -7.33 -12.94
N ALA A 158 -8.00 -8.35 -12.11
CA ALA A 158 -8.69 -8.45 -10.82
C ALA A 158 -7.70 -8.59 -9.67
N SER A 159 -6.68 -9.44 -9.83
CA SER A 159 -5.67 -9.68 -8.81
C SER A 159 -4.24 -9.61 -9.34
N ARG A 160 -4.04 -9.71 -10.66
CA ARG A 160 -2.70 -9.77 -11.26
C ARG A 160 -2.69 -9.31 -12.71
N CYS A 161 -1.53 -8.82 -13.13
CA CYS A 161 -1.22 -8.48 -14.54
C CYS A 161 -0.35 -9.56 -15.22
N GLY A 162 0.13 -10.50 -14.41
CA GLY A 162 0.94 -11.65 -14.82
C GLY A 162 1.32 -12.50 -13.61
N THR A 163 1.94 -13.64 -13.84
CA THR A 163 2.38 -14.57 -12.79
C THR A 163 3.66 -15.28 -13.22
N HIS A 164 4.47 -15.75 -12.26
CA HIS A 164 5.51 -16.72 -12.54
C HIS A 164 5.33 -17.96 -11.68
N GLY A 165 5.92 -19.06 -12.12
CA GLY A 165 5.84 -20.32 -11.40
C GLY A 165 6.75 -21.38 -11.99
N SER A 166 6.60 -22.60 -11.50
CA SER A 166 7.30 -23.75 -12.05
C SER A 166 6.36 -24.93 -12.26
N SER A 167 6.67 -25.77 -13.24
CA SER A 167 5.90 -26.98 -13.52
C SER A 167 6.82 -28.15 -13.86
N SER A 168 6.38 -29.36 -13.52
CA SER A 168 7.07 -30.60 -13.85
C SER A 168 6.56 -31.12 -15.19
N SER A 169 7.46 -31.39 -16.15
CA SER A 169 7.08 -31.99 -17.43
C SER A 169 6.92 -33.51 -17.29
N THR A 170 5.71 -34.05 -17.52
CA THR A 170 5.42 -35.49 -17.61
C THR A 170 5.48 -36.05 -19.04
N SER A 171 6.00 -35.30 -20.02
CA SER A 171 5.98 -35.74 -21.42
C SER A 171 6.81 -37.02 -21.63
N LYS A 172 6.17 -38.06 -22.20
CA LYS A 172 6.77 -39.34 -22.62
C LYS A 172 7.92 -39.22 -23.64
N SER A 173 8.26 -38.02 -24.12
CA SER A 173 9.29 -37.78 -25.15
C SER A 173 10.70 -37.49 -24.61
N ALA A 174 10.92 -37.56 -23.30
CA ALA A 174 12.26 -37.44 -22.72
C ALA A 174 12.57 -38.67 -21.84
N HIS A 175 12.57 -39.86 -22.46
CA HIS A 175 13.17 -41.04 -21.86
C HIS A 175 14.70 -40.91 -21.91
N VAL A 176 15.24 -40.09 -21.00
CA VAL A 176 16.62 -40.21 -20.55
C VAL A 176 16.56 -40.32 -19.03
N LYS A 177 16.60 -41.57 -18.56
CA LYS A 177 16.90 -41.96 -17.16
C LYS A 177 16.13 -41.20 -16.05
N GLY A 178 14.79 -41.31 -16.04
CA GLY A 178 14.00 -41.18 -14.80
C GLY A 178 14.10 -39.86 -14.02
N LYS A 179 14.53 -38.75 -14.63
CA LYS A 179 14.57 -37.44 -13.97
C LYS A 179 13.37 -36.60 -14.40
N ASN A 180 12.52 -36.24 -13.43
CA ASN A 180 11.46 -35.26 -13.62
C ASN A 180 12.09 -33.87 -13.82
N TYR A 181 11.95 -33.27 -15.00
CA TYR A 181 12.44 -31.92 -15.27
C TYR A 181 11.39 -30.88 -14.87
N LYS A 182 11.76 -30.01 -13.92
CA LYS A 182 11.01 -28.80 -13.59
C LYS A 182 11.48 -27.65 -14.48
N PHE A 183 10.56 -26.92 -15.09
CA PHE A 183 10.84 -25.69 -15.82
C PHE A 183 10.14 -24.51 -15.17
N ALA A 184 10.75 -23.32 -15.26
CA ALA A 184 10.14 -22.07 -14.83
C ALA A 184 9.33 -21.45 -15.98
N TYR A 185 8.22 -20.80 -15.65
CA TYR A 185 7.40 -20.11 -16.63
C TYR A 185 6.89 -18.79 -16.08
N ILE A 186 6.56 -17.89 -16.99
CA ILE A 186 5.94 -16.59 -16.74
C ILE A 186 4.70 -16.50 -17.62
N TRP A 187 3.66 -15.83 -17.15
CA TRP A 187 2.58 -15.32 -17.99
C TRP A 187 2.43 -13.81 -17.79
N VAL A 188 2.21 -13.07 -18.88
CA VAL A 188 1.88 -11.64 -18.87
C VAL A 188 0.73 -11.38 -19.85
N GLY A 189 -0.29 -10.63 -19.39
CA GLY A 189 -1.42 -10.24 -20.23
C GLY A 189 -1.32 -8.81 -20.75
N ASN A 190 -1.74 -8.59 -22.01
CA ASN A 190 -1.93 -7.24 -22.53
C ASN A 190 -3.23 -6.64 -21.98
N SER A 191 -3.12 -5.53 -21.25
CA SER A 191 -4.25 -4.94 -20.53
C SER A 191 -5.02 -3.86 -21.29
N GLU A 192 -4.57 -3.51 -22.51
CA GLU A 192 -5.04 -2.36 -23.29
C GLU A 192 -6.56 -2.18 -23.31
N THR A 193 -7.31 -3.26 -23.53
CA THR A 193 -8.77 -3.25 -23.70
C THR A 193 -9.55 -3.71 -22.47
N GLN A 194 -8.87 -4.20 -21.43
CA GLN A 194 -9.51 -4.82 -20.27
C GLN A 194 -9.33 -4.00 -19.00
N CYS A 195 -8.10 -3.59 -18.68
CA CYS A 195 -7.77 -2.89 -17.45
C CYS A 195 -6.49 -2.04 -17.55
N PRO A 196 -6.36 -1.16 -18.54
CA PRO A 196 -5.11 -0.42 -18.75
C PRO A 196 -4.74 0.43 -17.52
N GLY A 197 -5.73 0.97 -16.79
CA GLY A 197 -5.49 1.68 -15.53
C GLY A 197 -4.90 0.85 -14.40
N GLN A 198 -4.97 -0.48 -14.46
CA GLN A 198 -4.37 -1.34 -13.43
C GLN A 198 -3.00 -1.87 -13.84
N CYS A 199 -2.89 -2.33 -15.08
CA CYS A 199 -1.73 -3.11 -15.54
C CYS A 199 -0.79 -2.34 -16.48
N ALA A 200 -1.18 -1.12 -16.89
CA ALA A 200 -0.37 -0.23 -17.71
C ALA A 200 -0.10 1.12 -17.04
N TRP A 201 -0.32 1.27 -15.73
CA TRP A 201 0.22 2.42 -14.98
C TRP A 201 1.76 2.45 -15.15
N PRO A 202 2.39 3.62 -15.39
CA PRO A 202 1.87 4.99 -15.35
C PRO A 202 1.33 5.52 -16.68
N PHE A 203 1.21 4.69 -17.72
CA PHE A 203 0.85 5.09 -19.07
C PHE A 203 -0.67 5.19 -19.31
N HIS A 204 -1.47 4.79 -18.32
CA HIS A 204 -2.92 4.97 -18.30
C HIS A 204 -3.38 5.45 -16.93
N GLN A 205 -4.49 6.21 -16.89
CA GLN A 205 -5.05 6.67 -15.62
C GLN A 205 -5.45 5.49 -14.75
N PRO A 206 -5.00 5.45 -13.47
CA PRO A 206 -5.36 4.37 -12.58
C PRO A 206 -6.79 4.48 -12.08
N ILE A 207 -7.44 3.33 -11.91
CA ILE A 207 -8.83 3.24 -11.41
C ILE A 207 -8.92 3.75 -9.95
N TYR A 208 -7.81 3.67 -9.20
CA TYR A 208 -7.66 4.11 -7.82
C TYR A 208 -6.24 4.63 -7.57
N GLY A 209 -6.07 5.60 -6.67
CA GLY A 209 -4.78 6.26 -6.41
C GLY A 209 -4.68 7.65 -7.07
N PRO A 210 -3.47 8.26 -7.13
CA PRO A 210 -3.29 9.61 -7.65
C PRO A 210 -3.83 9.74 -9.06
N GLN A 211 -4.75 10.68 -9.27
CA GLN A 211 -5.43 10.91 -10.53
C GLN A 211 -4.65 11.85 -11.46
N GLY A 212 -3.32 11.84 -11.35
CA GLY A 212 -2.45 12.64 -12.21
C GLY A 212 -2.57 12.26 -13.69
N ALA A 213 -2.17 13.16 -14.58
CA ALA A 213 -2.10 12.86 -16.01
C ALA A 213 -1.15 11.67 -16.25
N PRO A 214 -1.54 10.66 -17.07
CA PRO A 214 -0.67 9.54 -17.39
C PRO A 214 0.61 9.99 -18.09
N LEU A 215 1.69 9.25 -17.87
CA LEU A 215 2.90 9.41 -18.68
C LEU A 215 2.63 8.94 -20.11
N VAL A 216 3.36 9.50 -21.05
CA VAL A 216 3.33 9.03 -22.44
C VAL A 216 4.05 7.68 -22.50
N ALA A 217 3.38 6.67 -23.06
CA ALA A 217 3.95 5.35 -23.27
C ALA A 217 5.17 5.43 -24.21
N PRO A 218 6.36 4.94 -23.82
CA PRO A 218 7.60 5.17 -24.57
C PRO A 218 7.58 4.56 -25.97
N ASN A 219 6.80 3.49 -26.19
CA ASN A 219 6.62 2.89 -27.50
C ASN A 219 5.28 3.25 -28.16
N ASN A 220 4.56 4.23 -27.60
CA ASN A 220 3.23 4.66 -28.03
C ASN A 220 2.21 3.50 -28.09
N ASP A 221 2.38 2.49 -27.23
CA ASP A 221 1.48 1.35 -27.07
C ASP A 221 1.31 1.09 -25.57
N VAL A 222 0.26 1.67 -24.98
CA VAL A 222 -0.02 1.62 -23.53
C VAL A 222 -0.10 0.17 -23.03
N GLY A 223 -0.77 -0.70 -23.78
CA GLY A 223 -0.95 -2.10 -23.41
C GLY A 223 0.38 -2.85 -23.37
N LEU A 224 1.19 -2.68 -24.41
CA LEU A 224 2.47 -3.34 -24.54
C LEU A 224 3.53 -2.78 -23.58
N ASP A 225 3.58 -1.47 -23.39
CA ASP A 225 4.48 -0.85 -22.39
C ASP A 225 4.10 -1.30 -20.97
N GLY A 226 2.81 -1.49 -20.69
CA GLY A 226 2.34 -2.19 -19.49
C GLY A 226 2.83 -3.64 -19.39
N MET A 227 2.79 -4.41 -20.50
CA MET A 227 3.36 -5.76 -20.51
C MET A 227 4.86 -5.77 -20.21
N VAL A 228 5.63 -4.80 -20.73
CA VAL A 228 7.08 -4.70 -20.47
C VAL A 228 7.35 -4.50 -18.98
N ILE A 229 6.60 -3.61 -18.31
CA ILE A 229 6.72 -3.39 -16.85
C ILE A 229 6.48 -4.69 -16.09
N ASN A 230 5.40 -5.40 -16.42
CA ASN A 230 5.04 -6.64 -15.70
C ASN A 230 6.03 -7.77 -15.99
N LEU A 231 6.47 -7.91 -17.25
CA LEU A 231 7.47 -8.89 -17.64
C LEU A 231 8.81 -8.67 -16.92
N ALA A 232 9.25 -7.42 -16.80
CA ALA A 232 10.46 -7.04 -16.09
C ALA A 232 10.43 -7.51 -14.63
N SER A 233 9.36 -7.20 -13.90
CA SER A 233 9.17 -7.61 -12.50
C SER A 233 9.10 -9.14 -12.36
N LEU A 234 8.36 -9.82 -13.24
CA LEU A 234 8.20 -11.27 -13.21
C LEU A 234 9.49 -12.01 -13.57
N LEU A 235 10.31 -11.48 -14.48
CA LEU A 235 11.63 -12.02 -14.77
C LEU A 235 12.56 -11.92 -13.57
N ALA A 236 12.57 -10.77 -12.87
CA ALA A 236 13.37 -10.62 -11.65
C ALA A 236 12.93 -11.59 -10.54
N GLY A 237 11.62 -11.75 -10.35
CA GLY A 237 11.05 -12.75 -9.42
C GLY A 237 11.40 -14.18 -9.82
N THR A 238 11.29 -14.51 -11.11
CA THR A 238 11.65 -15.85 -11.62
C THR A 238 13.14 -16.13 -11.51
N ALA A 239 14.01 -15.14 -11.72
CA ALA A 239 15.45 -15.33 -11.59
C ALA A 239 15.84 -15.66 -10.14
N THR A 240 15.29 -14.90 -9.19
CA THR A 240 15.63 -14.97 -7.77
C THR A 240 14.79 -15.98 -6.97
N ASN A 241 13.66 -16.43 -7.50
CA ASN A 241 12.78 -17.42 -6.88
C ASN A 241 12.07 -18.33 -7.91
N PRO A 242 12.81 -19.05 -8.77
CA PRO A 242 12.22 -19.81 -9.88
C PRO A 242 11.29 -20.95 -9.46
N PHE A 243 11.47 -21.51 -8.26
CA PHE A 243 10.76 -22.71 -7.79
C PHE A 243 10.03 -22.51 -6.46
N GLY A 244 9.84 -21.26 -6.03
CA GLY A 244 9.08 -20.92 -4.83
C GLY A 244 9.82 -21.08 -3.50
N ASN A 245 11.12 -21.37 -3.53
CA ASN A 245 11.97 -21.54 -2.34
C ASN A 245 13.30 -20.78 -2.39
N GLY A 246 13.48 -19.83 -3.32
CA GLY A 246 14.66 -18.97 -3.44
C GLY A 246 14.61 -17.79 -2.48
N TYR A 247 14.51 -16.57 -3.02
CA TYR A 247 14.32 -15.35 -2.23
C TYR A 247 12.83 -15.01 -2.04
N TYR A 248 12.35 -14.96 -0.80
CA TYR A 248 11.00 -14.48 -0.45
C TYR A 248 10.89 -14.06 1.03
N GLN A 249 9.76 -13.47 1.42
CA GLN A 249 9.43 -13.08 2.80
C GLN A 249 8.23 -13.91 3.31
N GLY A 250 8.26 -14.39 4.56
CA GLY A 250 7.20 -15.22 5.16
C GLY A 250 7.58 -16.69 5.43
N ASP A 251 6.65 -17.48 5.98
CA ASP A 251 6.84 -18.91 6.32
C ASP A 251 6.55 -19.84 5.12
N ALA A 252 7.27 -20.97 5.02
CA ALA A 252 7.23 -21.92 3.90
C ALA A 252 5.89 -22.69 3.77
N SER A 253 5.05 -22.66 4.82
CA SER A 253 3.72 -23.28 4.87
C SER A 253 2.61 -22.40 4.28
N ALA A 254 2.87 -21.09 4.18
CA ALA A 254 2.06 -20.09 3.50
C ALA A 254 2.99 -19.07 2.84
N PRO A 255 3.81 -19.50 1.85
CA PRO A 255 4.62 -18.55 1.10
C PRO A 255 3.63 -17.58 0.47
N LEU A 256 3.79 -16.27 0.71
CA LEU A 256 3.23 -15.24 -0.16
C LEU A 256 3.47 -15.74 -1.58
N GLU A 257 2.42 -16.14 -2.30
CA GLU A 257 2.55 -16.81 -3.61
C GLU A 257 3.60 -16.05 -4.41
N ALA A 258 4.75 -16.70 -4.62
CA ALA A 258 5.95 -16.08 -5.13
C ALA A 258 5.61 -15.35 -6.44
N ALA A 259 5.57 -14.02 -6.33
CA ALA A 259 5.27 -13.01 -7.34
C ALA A 259 4.26 -13.43 -8.43
N SER A 260 2.96 -13.35 -8.10
CA SER A 260 2.11 -12.69 -9.10
C SER A 260 2.59 -11.24 -9.22
N ALA A 261 2.50 -10.63 -10.41
CA ALA A 261 2.48 -9.18 -10.51
C ALA A 261 1.14 -8.70 -9.92
N PHE A 262 0.99 -8.89 -8.61
CA PHE A 262 -0.03 -8.28 -7.78
C PHE A 262 0.21 -6.79 -7.86
N PHE A 263 -0.88 -6.00 -7.83
CA PHE A 263 -0.89 -4.54 -7.91
C PHE A 263 0.38 -3.89 -7.35
N HIS A 264 1.41 -3.78 -8.18
CA HIS A 264 2.36 -2.70 -8.07
C HIS A 264 1.57 -1.51 -8.58
N ILE A 265 0.73 -0.93 -7.72
CA ILE A 265 0.67 0.51 -7.74
C ILE A 265 2.12 0.89 -7.51
N SER A 266 2.82 1.20 -8.59
CA SER A 266 4.12 1.80 -8.51
C SER A 266 3.89 3.21 -7.96
N PHE A 267 3.55 3.31 -6.68
CA PHE A 267 4.19 4.31 -5.84
C PHE A 267 5.64 3.88 -5.72
N ALA A 268 6.38 3.97 -6.81
CA ALA A 268 7.82 3.96 -6.77
C ALA A 268 8.25 5.29 -6.13
N SER A 269 7.98 5.48 -4.85
CA SER A 269 8.99 6.10 -4.00
C SER A 269 10.12 5.09 -3.93
N ARG A 270 11.04 5.16 -4.90
CA ARG A 270 12.30 4.45 -4.79
C ARG A 270 12.98 4.93 -3.51
N ARG A 271 13.17 4.06 -2.53
CA ARG A 271 14.42 4.11 -1.74
C ARG A 271 15.49 3.42 -2.57
N LEU A 272 16.06 4.15 -3.52
CA LEU A 272 17.41 3.86 -3.97
C LEU A 272 18.34 4.41 -2.90
N ASN A 273 19.02 3.53 -2.17
CA ASN A 273 20.27 3.91 -1.50
C ASN A 273 21.34 4.11 -2.59
N GLU A 274 21.23 5.23 -3.29
CA GLU A 274 22.29 5.88 -4.03
C GLU A 274 22.11 7.37 -3.72
N LEU A 275 23.19 8.05 -3.35
CA LEU A 275 23.23 9.42 -2.84
C LEU A 275 22.76 10.45 -3.89
N VAL A 276 21.47 10.45 -4.20
CA VAL A 276 20.77 11.56 -4.79
C VAL A 276 19.81 12.04 -3.72
N HIS A 277 20.08 13.23 -3.18
CA HIS A 277 19.13 13.96 -2.35
C HIS A 277 17.93 14.31 -3.24
N ASP A 278 16.99 13.38 -3.38
CA ASP A 278 15.79 13.59 -4.16
C ASP A 278 14.86 14.50 -3.35
N SER A 279 14.70 15.73 -3.83
CA SER A 279 13.86 16.76 -3.22
C SER A 279 12.36 16.52 -3.44
N SER A 280 11.98 15.37 -4.01
CA SER A 280 10.63 15.11 -4.54
C SER A 280 9.68 14.34 -3.61
N THR A 281 10.09 13.85 -2.43
CA THR A 281 9.24 13.02 -1.53
C THR A 281 8.69 13.73 -0.29
N LEU A 282 8.94 15.03 -0.11
CA LEU A 282 8.39 15.76 1.03
C LEU A 282 6.98 16.30 0.73
N LEU A 283 6.07 16.12 1.70
CA LEU A 283 4.86 16.95 1.80
C LEU A 283 5.29 18.41 1.90
N GLN A 284 5.09 19.17 0.83
CA GLN A 284 5.47 20.58 0.77
C GLN A 284 4.39 21.44 1.41
N TYR A 285 4.81 22.53 2.05
CA TYR A 285 3.89 23.55 2.55
C TYR A 285 3.64 24.60 1.47
N HIS A 286 2.38 24.77 1.09
CA HIS A 286 1.96 25.65 0.00
C HIS A 286 1.48 27.02 0.50
N ASN A 287 1.98 27.45 1.67
CA ASN A 287 1.76 28.76 2.29
C ASN A 287 0.29 29.11 2.61
N GLY A 288 -0.60 28.12 2.62
CA GLY A 288 -1.99 28.27 2.99
C GLY A 288 -2.25 28.22 4.50
N PRO A 289 -3.37 28.77 4.97
CA PRO A 289 -3.69 28.79 6.39
C PRO A 289 -3.88 27.38 6.94
N LEU A 290 -3.27 27.10 8.10
CA LEU A 290 -3.48 25.89 8.89
C LEU A 290 -4.44 26.17 10.05
N LEU A 291 -5.05 25.12 10.58
CA LEU A 291 -5.85 25.23 11.81
C LEU A 291 -4.95 25.57 13.00
N ASN A 292 -5.37 26.50 13.85
CA ASN A 292 -4.63 26.87 15.05
C ASN A 292 -5.57 27.18 16.22
N GLY A 293 -5.04 27.08 17.44
CA GLY A 293 -5.81 27.34 18.66
C GLY A 293 -6.80 26.23 19.01
N ALA A 294 -7.83 26.56 19.78
CA ALA A 294 -8.84 25.59 20.20
C ALA A 294 -9.86 25.36 19.08
N ILE A 295 -9.90 24.14 18.54
CA ILE A 295 -10.78 23.75 17.44
C ILE A 295 -11.87 22.79 17.95
N SER A 296 -13.12 23.13 17.68
CA SER A 296 -14.29 22.31 17.99
C SER A 296 -14.53 21.28 16.87
N ILE A 297 -14.55 19.98 17.19
CA ILE A 297 -14.97 18.93 16.25
C ILE A 297 -16.46 18.66 16.49
N ASN A 298 -17.31 19.18 15.62
CA ASN A 298 -18.75 18.95 15.67
C ASN A 298 -19.12 17.71 14.87
N LEU A 299 -20.03 16.90 15.40
CA LEU A 299 -20.49 15.68 14.73
C LEU A 299 -21.93 15.86 14.24
N VAL A 300 -22.15 15.62 12.95
CA VAL A 300 -23.47 15.63 12.31
C VAL A 300 -23.81 14.20 11.91
N TRP A 301 -24.63 13.55 12.73
CA TRP A 301 -25.10 12.17 12.55
C TRP A 301 -26.30 12.15 11.59
N TYR A 302 -26.10 11.65 10.38
CA TYR A 302 -27.14 11.58 9.35
C TYR A 302 -27.60 10.14 9.12
N GLY A 303 -28.83 9.85 9.52
CA GLY A 303 -29.42 8.52 9.55
C GLY A 303 -29.38 7.85 10.92
N ASN A 304 -29.76 6.57 10.97
CA ASN A 304 -29.94 5.85 12.22
C ASN A 304 -28.62 5.25 12.74
N PHE A 305 -28.07 5.84 13.81
CA PHE A 305 -26.90 5.32 14.52
C PHE A 305 -27.29 4.86 15.93
N LYS A 306 -26.86 3.65 16.31
CA LYS A 306 -27.04 3.15 17.67
C LYS A 306 -26.25 4.01 18.67
N PRO A 307 -26.69 4.14 19.93
CA PRO A 307 -25.91 4.82 20.97
C PRO A 307 -24.48 4.27 21.10
N SER A 308 -24.29 2.95 20.97
CA SER A 308 -22.97 2.31 21.00
C SER A 308 -22.09 2.74 19.83
N GLN A 309 -22.65 2.91 18.63
CA GLN A 309 -21.94 3.38 17.45
C GLN A 309 -21.52 4.85 17.60
N LYS A 310 -22.42 5.67 18.15
CA LYS A 310 -22.09 7.08 18.45
C LYS A 310 -20.94 7.18 19.44
N ALA A 311 -20.96 6.34 20.48
CA ALA A 311 -19.92 6.29 21.50
C ALA A 311 -18.52 6.03 20.92
N ILE A 312 -18.38 5.10 19.97
CA ILE A 312 -17.09 4.77 19.33
C ILE A 312 -16.43 6.02 18.74
N ILE A 313 -17.17 6.82 17.94
CA ILE A 313 -16.60 8.02 17.32
C ILE A 313 -16.40 9.15 18.34
N THR A 314 -17.33 9.35 19.28
CA THR A 314 -17.19 10.42 20.28
C THR A 314 -16.01 10.15 21.22
N ASP A 315 -15.78 8.90 21.59
CA ASP A 315 -14.63 8.47 22.39
C ASP A 315 -13.34 8.67 21.60
N PHE A 316 -13.29 8.30 20.32
CA PHE A 316 -12.15 8.57 19.45
C PHE A 316 -11.79 10.06 19.39
N VAL A 317 -12.77 10.93 19.14
CA VAL A 317 -12.57 12.39 19.09
C VAL A 317 -12.08 12.94 20.43
N THR A 318 -12.62 12.44 21.54
CA THR A 318 -12.20 12.85 22.89
C THR A 318 -10.77 12.39 23.20
N SER A 319 -10.34 11.27 22.62
CA SER A 319 -9.00 10.71 22.77
C SER A 319 -7.89 11.50 22.05
N LEU A 320 -8.22 12.45 21.17
CA LEU A 320 -7.23 13.27 20.45
C LEU A 320 -6.51 14.30 21.35
N SER A 321 -7.09 14.65 22.50
CA SER A 321 -6.60 15.75 23.34
C SER A 321 -6.64 15.43 24.84
N SER A 322 -6.69 14.15 25.19
CA SER A 322 -6.60 13.67 26.58
C SER A 322 -5.22 13.98 27.17
N ASN A 323 -5.12 15.11 27.89
CA ASN A 323 -3.92 15.57 28.63
C ASN A 323 -3.70 14.86 29.99
N SER A 324 -4.38 13.76 30.22
CA SER A 324 -4.36 12.97 31.46
C SER A 324 -4.70 11.55 31.01
N LEU A 325 -3.86 10.54 31.26
CA LEU A 325 -3.56 10.04 32.59
C LEU A 325 -2.13 9.49 32.63
N LYS A 326 -1.45 9.67 33.77
CA LYS A 326 -0.19 8.99 34.14
C LYS A 326 -0.37 7.47 34.35
N SER A 327 -1.43 6.89 33.80
CA SER A 327 -1.79 5.49 33.92
C SER A 327 -2.59 5.08 32.70
N GLU A 328 -2.16 3.97 32.10
CA GLU A 328 -2.87 3.07 31.16
C GLU A 328 -2.46 3.09 29.67
N THR A 329 -1.61 2.11 29.36
CA THR A 329 -1.33 1.47 28.05
C THR A 329 -1.00 2.39 26.87
N GLU A 330 0.28 2.73 26.73
CA GLU A 330 0.84 3.05 25.40
C GLU A 330 0.78 1.80 24.51
N PRO A 331 0.55 1.96 23.20
CA PRO A 331 0.40 3.21 22.45
C PRO A 331 -1.01 3.84 22.52
N SER A 332 -1.12 5.18 22.53
CA SER A 332 -2.40 5.91 22.64
C SER A 332 -2.79 6.75 21.40
N VAL A 333 -4.10 7.04 21.24
CA VAL A 333 -4.64 7.94 20.18
C VAL A 333 -4.01 9.34 20.28
N ALA A 334 -3.79 9.85 21.50
CA ALA A 334 -3.16 11.16 21.73
C ALA A 334 -1.68 11.15 21.28
N THR A 335 -0.96 10.05 21.55
CA THR A 335 0.42 9.86 21.07
C THR A 335 0.48 9.84 19.54
N TRP A 336 -0.46 9.16 18.88
CA TRP A 336 -0.58 9.18 17.42
C TRP A 336 -0.85 10.59 16.89
N TRP A 337 -1.83 11.28 17.46
CA TRP A 337 -2.23 12.62 17.03
C TRP A 337 -1.07 13.62 17.14
N LYS A 338 -0.23 13.47 18.17
CA LYS A 338 0.95 14.30 18.39
C LYS A 338 1.96 14.26 17.24
N THR A 339 1.93 13.26 16.36
CA THR A 339 2.74 13.27 15.13
C THR A 339 2.41 14.49 14.25
N THR A 340 1.16 14.96 14.24
CA THR A 340 0.76 16.16 13.50
C THR A 340 1.45 17.43 14.00
N ASP A 341 1.96 17.47 15.24
CA ASP A 341 2.70 18.61 15.79
C ASP A 341 3.91 19.01 14.95
N LYS A 342 4.50 18.05 14.22
CA LYS A 342 5.70 18.25 13.39
C LYS A 342 5.43 19.12 12.16
N TYR A 343 4.16 19.33 11.82
CA TYR A 343 3.71 20.23 10.75
C TYR A 343 3.50 21.68 11.21
N TYR A 344 3.65 21.96 12.51
CA TYR A 344 3.37 23.28 13.08
C TYR A 344 4.59 23.89 13.75
N SER A 345 4.66 25.22 13.73
CA SER A 345 5.53 25.95 14.65
C SER A 345 5.02 25.83 16.08
N LYS A 346 5.92 25.79 17.08
CA LYS A 346 5.61 25.51 18.50
C LYS A 346 4.47 26.36 19.10
N LYS A 347 4.14 27.53 18.54
CA LYS A 347 3.13 28.47 19.08
C LYS A 347 1.73 28.33 18.45
N ASN A 348 1.57 27.59 17.35
CA ASN A 348 0.35 27.63 16.52
C ASN A 348 -0.34 26.27 16.33
N LYS A 349 -0.10 25.31 17.23
CA LYS A 349 -0.69 23.96 17.15
C LYS A 349 -2.20 24.01 17.45
N PRO A 350 -3.05 23.27 16.71
CA PRO A 350 -4.44 23.13 17.05
C PRO A 350 -4.62 22.16 18.22
N VAL A 351 -5.55 22.46 19.11
CA VAL A 351 -6.01 21.57 20.17
C VAL A 351 -7.47 21.25 19.88
N PHE A 352 -7.80 19.97 19.76
CA PHE A 352 -9.15 19.55 19.41
C PHE A 352 -9.97 19.26 20.65
N LYS A 353 -11.27 19.55 20.55
CA LYS A 353 -12.24 19.13 21.56
C LYS A 353 -13.50 18.66 20.88
N LEU A 354 -14.20 17.72 21.50
CA LEU A 354 -15.54 17.36 21.07
C LEU A 354 -16.46 18.58 21.20
N GLY A 355 -17.13 18.90 20.10
CA GLY A 355 -18.03 20.02 19.97
C GLY A 355 -19.50 19.61 20.02
N LYS A 356 -20.33 20.43 19.37
CA LYS A 356 -21.75 20.20 19.19
C LYS A 356 -22.01 18.89 18.42
N GLN A 357 -23.00 18.13 18.87
CA GLN A 357 -23.52 17.00 18.12
C GLN A 357 -24.92 17.30 17.59
N VAL A 358 -25.15 17.03 16.31
CA VAL A 358 -26.44 17.20 15.63
C VAL A 358 -26.87 15.82 15.13
N SER A 359 -28.11 15.41 15.42
CA SER A 359 -28.68 14.16 14.91
C SER A 359 -29.79 14.45 13.91
N ASP A 360 -29.83 13.67 12.85
CA ASP A 360 -30.80 13.73 11.76
C ASP A 360 -31.21 12.29 11.38
N PRO A 361 -31.95 11.60 12.27
CA PRO A 361 -32.33 10.20 12.07
C PRO A 361 -33.40 10.02 10.98
N ASP A 362 -34.13 11.08 10.63
CA ASP A 362 -35.24 11.07 9.69
C ASP A 362 -34.79 11.27 8.23
N TYR A 363 -33.48 11.32 7.98
CA TYR A 363 -32.90 11.49 6.64
C TYR A 363 -33.45 12.74 5.93
N SER A 364 -33.29 13.93 6.53
CA SER A 364 -33.94 15.17 6.04
C SER A 364 -33.66 15.58 4.58
N LEU A 365 -32.63 15.02 3.93
CA LEU A 365 -32.26 15.23 2.53
C LEU A 365 -32.35 13.94 1.67
N GLY A 366 -33.03 12.90 2.19
CA GLY A 366 -33.13 11.58 1.59
C GLY A 366 -31.90 10.68 1.83
N LYS A 367 -31.96 9.43 1.40
CA LYS A 367 -30.87 8.44 1.58
C LYS A 367 -29.79 8.49 0.49
N SER A 368 -29.94 9.34 -0.52
CA SER A 368 -28.94 9.54 -1.58
C SER A 368 -28.46 10.99 -1.54
N LEU A 369 -27.19 11.19 -1.19
CA LEU A 369 -26.62 12.51 -0.97
C LEU A 369 -25.63 12.90 -2.06
N SER A 370 -25.79 14.12 -2.57
CA SER A 370 -24.77 14.76 -3.40
C SER A 370 -23.74 15.50 -2.53
N HIS A 371 -22.64 15.93 -3.15
CA HIS A 371 -21.67 16.80 -2.48
C HIS A 371 -22.30 18.08 -1.91
N LYS A 372 -23.30 18.66 -2.59
CA LYS A 372 -24.01 19.85 -2.09
C LYS A 372 -24.78 19.55 -0.79
N HIS A 373 -25.36 18.36 -0.68
CA HIS A 373 -26.03 17.92 0.55
C HIS A 373 -25.03 17.78 1.71
N LEU A 374 -23.82 17.26 1.46
CA LEU A 374 -22.78 17.17 2.49
C LEU A 374 -22.41 18.55 3.06
N VAL A 375 -22.22 19.55 2.20
CA VAL A 375 -21.94 20.93 2.62
C VAL A 375 -23.11 21.53 3.40
N GLN A 376 -24.35 21.26 2.98
CA GLN A 376 -25.56 21.68 3.69
C GLN A 376 -25.67 21.05 5.08
N LEU A 377 -25.36 19.77 5.22
CA LEU A 377 -25.33 19.07 6.51
C LEU A 377 -24.21 19.60 7.41
N ALA A 378 -23.01 19.79 6.85
CA ALA A 378 -21.87 20.35 7.58
C ALA A 378 -22.17 21.76 8.13
N ALA A 379 -22.95 22.57 7.41
CA ALA A 379 -23.37 23.91 7.83
C ALA A 379 -24.28 23.93 9.07
N LYS A 380 -24.83 22.78 9.51
CA LYS A 380 -25.59 22.65 10.77
C LYS A 380 -24.71 22.71 12.03
N GLY A 381 -23.40 22.50 11.86
CA GLY A 381 -22.39 22.61 12.91
C GLY A 381 -21.98 24.06 13.23
N GLU A 382 -20.95 24.22 14.05
CA GLU A 382 -20.42 25.54 14.39
C GLU A 382 -19.59 26.12 13.23
N LYS A 383 -19.53 27.44 13.14
CA LYS A 383 -18.95 28.14 11.98
C LYS A 383 -17.58 28.78 12.25
N ASN A 384 -17.19 28.86 13.51
CA ASN A 384 -15.97 29.53 13.94
C ASN A 384 -15.06 28.55 14.66
N ASN A 385 -13.79 28.49 14.28
CA ASN A 385 -12.78 27.60 14.85
C ASN A 385 -13.29 26.16 15.03
N ALA A 386 -13.87 25.61 13.96
CA ALA A 386 -14.53 24.31 14.01
C ALA A 386 -14.30 23.48 12.75
N ILE A 387 -14.30 22.16 12.94
CA ILE A 387 -14.43 21.16 11.89
C ILE A 387 -15.82 20.53 12.05
N ASN A 388 -16.62 20.53 10.98
CA ASN A 388 -17.93 19.90 10.96
C ASN A 388 -17.85 18.54 10.27
N VAL A 389 -17.95 17.46 11.04
CA VAL A 389 -17.85 16.07 10.55
C VAL A 389 -19.25 15.53 10.30
N VAL A 390 -19.58 15.25 9.04
CA VAL A 390 -20.81 14.59 8.62
C VAL A 390 -20.58 13.08 8.59
N LEU A 391 -21.34 12.34 9.38
CA LEU A 391 -21.26 10.88 9.51
C LEU A 391 -22.56 10.30 8.95
N THR A 392 -22.48 9.53 7.86
CA THR A 392 -23.66 8.93 7.22
C THR A 392 -23.82 7.46 7.61
N ALA A 393 -25.05 7.06 7.96
CA ALA A 393 -25.38 5.69 8.31
C ALA A 393 -25.14 4.70 7.15
N ASN A 394 -25.12 3.39 7.44
CA ASN A 394 -24.77 2.35 6.46
C ASN A 394 -25.76 2.28 5.29
N ASP A 395 -26.99 2.73 5.48
CA ASP A 395 -28.06 2.75 4.49
C ASP A 395 -28.16 4.06 3.68
N VAL A 396 -27.11 4.90 3.73
CA VAL A 396 -27.03 6.16 2.98
C VAL A 396 -26.00 6.05 1.87
N THR A 397 -26.41 6.31 0.63
CA THR A 397 -25.51 6.43 -0.53
C THR A 397 -25.05 7.88 -0.68
N VAL A 398 -23.79 8.05 -1.08
CA VAL A 398 -23.20 9.37 -1.33
C VAL A 398 -22.40 9.32 -2.62
N ASP A 399 -22.43 10.38 -3.43
CA ASP A 399 -21.68 10.43 -4.69
C ASP A 399 -20.19 10.06 -4.51
N GLY A 400 -19.75 9.02 -5.21
CA GLY A 400 -18.37 8.50 -5.16
C GLY A 400 -18.03 7.64 -3.93
N PHE A 401 -18.96 7.46 -2.99
CA PHE A 401 -18.79 6.49 -1.90
C PHE A 401 -18.64 5.09 -2.47
N CYS A 402 -17.72 4.30 -1.94
CA CYS A 402 -17.50 2.91 -2.37
C CYS A 402 -17.04 2.73 -3.83
N ALA A 403 -16.71 3.82 -4.52
CA ALA A 403 -16.12 3.79 -5.85
C ALA A 403 -14.73 4.44 -5.82
N SER A 404 -14.67 5.70 -5.40
CA SER A 404 -13.43 6.48 -5.40
C SER A 404 -12.97 6.91 -4.01
N ARG A 405 -13.86 6.86 -3.01
CA ARG A 405 -13.57 7.40 -1.66
C ARG A 405 -14.45 6.77 -0.58
N CYS A 406 -13.93 6.79 0.64
CA CYS A 406 -14.63 6.41 1.87
C CYS A 406 -15.05 7.62 2.72
N GLY A 407 -14.58 8.80 2.31
CA GLY A 407 -14.85 10.08 2.92
C GLY A 407 -14.18 11.21 2.12
N THR A 408 -14.43 12.45 2.51
CA THR A 408 -13.75 13.64 1.95
C THR A 408 -13.63 14.68 3.06
N HIS A 409 -12.60 15.51 2.97
CA HIS A 409 -12.59 16.78 3.67
C HIS A 409 -12.63 17.94 2.66
N GLY A 410 -12.93 19.13 3.15
CA GLY A 410 -12.94 20.34 2.35
C GLY A 410 -13.27 21.57 3.19
N SER A 411 -13.49 22.70 2.51
CA SER A 411 -13.91 23.93 3.16
C SER A 411 -15.07 24.58 2.42
N SER A 412 -15.90 25.32 3.15
CA SER A 412 -17.02 26.07 2.59
C SER A 412 -17.19 27.41 3.29
N SER A 413 -17.67 28.40 2.54
CA SER A 413 -17.99 29.72 3.06
C SER A 413 -19.43 29.73 3.57
N SER A 414 -19.66 30.18 4.80
CA SER A 414 -21.02 30.36 5.32
C SER A 414 -21.68 31.60 4.67
N THR A 415 -22.70 31.40 3.84
CA THR A 415 -23.53 32.48 3.25
C THR A 415 -24.69 32.93 4.14
N SER A 416 -24.83 32.42 5.37
CA SER A 416 -25.98 32.77 6.21
C SER A 416 -25.99 34.26 6.57
N LYS A 417 -27.08 34.95 6.21
CA LYS A 417 -27.44 36.32 6.60
C LYS A 417 -27.39 36.57 8.12
N SER A 418 -27.38 35.51 8.94
CA SER A 418 -27.29 35.55 10.41
C SER A 418 -25.86 35.77 10.95
N ALA A 419 -24.83 35.76 10.10
CA ALA A 419 -23.45 36.03 10.48
C ALA A 419 -22.94 37.40 9.98
N HIS A 420 -23.86 38.34 9.71
CA HIS A 420 -23.53 39.77 9.56
C HIS A 420 -23.18 40.39 10.92
N VAL A 421 -22.20 39.83 11.62
CA VAL A 421 -21.45 40.55 12.65
C VAL A 421 -20.14 40.97 11.97
N LYS A 422 -20.11 42.20 11.47
CA LYS A 422 -18.93 42.89 10.90
C LYS A 422 -18.38 42.40 9.55
N GLY A 423 -19.24 42.02 8.59
CA GLY A 423 -18.84 41.95 7.17
C GLY A 423 -17.73 40.97 6.80
N LYS A 424 -17.42 39.96 7.63
CA LYS A 424 -16.40 38.95 7.35
C LYS A 424 -17.05 37.64 6.90
N ASN A 425 -16.65 37.15 5.72
CA ASN A 425 -17.00 35.82 5.24
C ASN A 425 -16.19 34.76 6.01
N TYR A 426 -16.85 33.97 6.84
CA TYR A 426 -16.20 32.88 7.58
C TYR A 426 -16.22 31.60 6.73
N LYS A 427 -15.02 31.05 6.47
CA LYS A 427 -14.85 29.69 5.94
C LYS A 427 -14.76 28.71 7.12
N PHE A 428 -15.43 27.57 6.99
CA PHE A 428 -15.31 26.45 7.92
C PHE A 428 -14.78 25.23 7.18
N ALA A 429 -14.00 24.40 7.88
CA ALA A 429 -13.57 23.10 7.38
C ALA A 429 -14.66 22.06 7.69
N TYR A 430 -14.82 21.08 6.83
CA TYR A 430 -15.73 19.97 7.04
C TYR A 430 -15.11 18.66 6.58
N ILE A 431 -15.60 17.58 7.17
CA ILE A 431 -15.27 16.20 6.81
C ILE A 431 -16.58 15.47 6.56
N TRP A 432 -16.62 14.54 5.63
CA TRP A 432 -17.63 13.51 5.53
C TRP A 432 -16.97 12.14 5.57
N VAL A 433 -17.57 11.21 6.32
CA VAL A 433 -17.22 9.78 6.33
C VAL A 433 -18.49 8.96 6.25
N GLY A 434 -18.51 7.95 5.37
CA GLY A 434 -19.63 7.02 5.25
C GLY A 434 -19.40 5.71 5.98
N ASN A 435 -20.46 5.17 6.60
CA ASN A 435 -20.44 3.81 7.10
C ASN A 435 -20.54 2.82 5.93
N SER A 436 -19.50 2.02 5.72
CA SER A 436 -19.37 1.14 4.56
C SER A 436 -19.93 -0.27 4.74
N GLU A 437 -20.42 -0.60 5.94
CA GLU A 437 -20.80 -1.95 6.37
C GLU A 437 -21.63 -2.73 5.35
N THR A 438 -22.60 -2.08 4.70
CA THR A 438 -23.54 -2.72 3.76
C THR A 438 -23.26 -2.44 2.28
N GLN A 439 -22.27 -1.59 1.97
CA GLN A 439 -22.01 -1.13 0.60
C GLN A 439 -20.66 -1.59 0.07
N CYS A 440 -19.57 -1.39 0.83
CA CYS A 440 -18.21 -1.72 0.41
C CYS A 440 -17.26 -1.95 1.60
N PRO A 441 -17.60 -2.84 2.54
CA PRO A 441 -16.78 -3.03 3.74
C PRO A 441 -15.35 -3.48 3.39
N GLY A 442 -15.17 -4.25 2.31
CA GLY A 442 -13.84 -4.64 1.81
C GLY A 442 -12.95 -3.50 1.32
N GLN A 443 -13.52 -2.33 0.99
CA GLN A 443 -12.74 -1.17 0.57
C GLN A 443 -12.52 -0.18 1.71
N CYS A 444 -13.58 0.14 2.45
CA CYS A 444 -13.57 1.24 3.40
C CYS A 444 -13.45 0.79 4.87
N ALA A 445 -13.53 -0.51 5.14
CA ALA A 445 -13.29 -1.09 6.45
C ALA A 445 -12.15 -2.13 6.43
N TRP A 446 -11.34 -2.19 5.36
CA TRP A 446 -10.09 -2.93 5.41
C TRP A 446 -9.19 -2.37 6.53
N PRO A 447 -8.56 -3.21 7.39
CA PRO A 447 -8.40 -4.67 7.28
C PRO A 447 -9.44 -5.53 8.03
N PHE A 448 -10.55 -4.97 8.49
CA PHE A 448 -11.61 -5.67 9.24
C PHE A 448 -12.63 -6.41 8.37
N HIS A 449 -12.50 -6.30 7.05
CA HIS A 449 -13.28 -7.06 6.08
C HIS A 449 -12.37 -7.52 4.94
N GLN A 450 -12.75 -8.61 4.28
CA GLN A 450 -12.00 -9.11 3.12
C GLN A 450 -11.97 -8.06 2.03
N PRO A 451 -10.79 -7.69 1.51
CA PRO A 451 -10.69 -6.67 0.48
C PRO A 451 -11.24 -7.18 -0.85
N ILE A 452 -11.81 -6.27 -1.64
CA ILE A 452 -12.39 -6.60 -2.96
C ILE A 452 -11.32 -7.12 -3.93
N TYR A 453 -10.07 -6.70 -3.74
CA TYR A 453 -8.90 -7.08 -4.53
C TYR A 453 -7.64 -7.15 -3.65
N GLY A 454 -6.58 -7.81 -4.12
CA GLY A 454 -5.35 -8.03 -3.35
C GLY A 454 -5.37 -9.30 -2.49
N PRO A 455 -4.40 -9.50 -1.58
CA PRO A 455 -4.31 -10.70 -0.74
C PRO A 455 -5.61 -10.97 0.03
N GLN A 456 -6.17 -12.17 -0.16
CA GLN A 456 -7.46 -12.59 0.39
C GLN A 456 -7.32 -13.27 1.76
N GLY A 457 -6.41 -12.76 2.59
CA GLY A 457 -6.23 -13.25 3.96
C GLY A 457 -7.50 -13.11 4.80
N ALA A 458 -7.57 -13.86 5.90
CA ALA A 458 -8.66 -13.69 6.87
C ALA A 458 -8.66 -12.23 7.39
N PRO A 459 -9.83 -11.58 7.47
CA PRO A 459 -9.92 -10.23 8.02
C PRO A 459 -9.46 -10.17 9.47
N LEU A 460 -8.94 -9.03 9.88
CA LEU A 460 -8.64 -8.76 11.28
C LEU A 460 -9.95 -8.58 12.07
N VAL A 461 -9.90 -8.92 13.35
CA VAL A 461 -11.05 -8.71 14.25
C VAL A 461 -11.12 -7.22 14.61
N ALA A 462 -12.29 -6.61 14.38
CA ALA A 462 -12.52 -5.19 14.60
C ALA A 462 -12.52 -4.84 16.12
N PRO A 463 -11.77 -3.80 16.54
CA PRO A 463 -11.51 -3.55 17.96
C PRO A 463 -12.71 -3.07 18.78
N ASN A 464 -13.79 -2.61 18.15
CA ASN A 464 -15.02 -2.25 18.82
C ASN A 464 -16.19 -3.18 18.47
N ASN A 465 -15.90 -4.34 17.86
CA ASN A 465 -16.89 -5.31 17.40
C ASN A 465 -17.94 -4.69 16.45
N ASP A 466 -17.53 -3.68 15.68
CA ASP A 466 -18.37 -3.02 14.68
C ASP A 466 -17.51 -2.64 13.47
N VAL A 467 -17.49 -3.51 12.45
CA VAL A 467 -16.67 -3.35 11.23
C VAL A 467 -16.94 -2.02 10.54
N GLY A 468 -18.21 -1.58 10.50
CA GLY A 468 -18.61 -0.33 9.88
C GLY A 468 -18.00 0.87 10.60
N LEU A 469 -18.17 0.95 11.91
CA LEU A 469 -17.69 2.08 12.72
C LEU A 469 -16.17 2.06 12.89
N ASP A 470 -15.54 0.89 13.02
CA ASP A 470 -14.08 0.76 13.07
C ASP A 470 -13.45 1.19 11.73
N GLY A 471 -14.07 0.86 10.60
CA GLY A 471 -13.71 1.40 9.28
C GLY A 471 -13.92 2.92 9.19
N MET A 472 -15.01 3.45 9.74
CA MET A 472 -15.22 4.90 9.81
C MET A 472 -14.12 5.60 10.62
N VAL A 473 -13.65 5.01 11.73
CA VAL A 473 -12.55 5.58 12.52
C VAL A 473 -11.27 5.68 11.70
N ILE A 474 -10.89 4.65 10.95
CA ILE A 474 -9.70 4.68 10.06
C ILE A 474 -9.78 5.86 9.09
N ASN A 475 -10.92 6.01 8.42
CA ASN A 475 -11.12 7.07 7.42
C ASN A 475 -11.19 8.45 8.07
N LEU A 476 -11.89 8.56 9.21
CA LEU A 476 -11.99 9.80 9.96
C LEU A 476 -10.62 10.25 10.48
N ALA A 477 -9.81 9.33 11.00
CA ALA A 477 -8.45 9.59 11.46
C ALA A 477 -7.57 10.14 10.32
N SER A 478 -7.61 9.49 9.15
CA SER A 478 -6.90 9.95 7.95
C SER A 478 -7.33 11.36 7.54
N LEU A 479 -8.65 11.60 7.44
CA LEU A 479 -9.21 12.88 7.01
C LEU A 479 -9.03 13.99 8.03
N LEU A 480 -9.02 13.68 9.33
CA LEU A 480 -8.70 14.65 10.38
C LEU A 480 -7.26 15.11 10.28
N ALA A 481 -6.30 14.19 10.08
CA ALA A 481 -4.90 14.55 9.89
C ALA A 481 -4.73 15.47 8.67
N GLY A 482 -5.33 15.10 7.52
CA GLY A 482 -5.37 15.93 6.32
C GLY A 482 -6.03 17.29 6.56
N THR A 483 -7.16 17.34 7.26
CA THR A 483 -7.86 18.60 7.59
C THR A 483 -7.06 19.48 8.54
N ALA A 484 -6.31 18.91 9.48
CA ALA A 484 -5.43 19.69 10.34
C ALA A 484 -4.33 20.34 9.50
N THR A 485 -3.63 19.57 8.69
CA THR A 485 -2.43 20.04 7.96
C THR A 485 -2.74 20.71 6.61
N ASN A 486 -3.94 20.56 6.07
CA ASN A 486 -4.37 21.11 4.78
C ASN A 486 -5.89 21.44 4.76
N PRO A 487 -6.41 22.27 5.68
CA PRO A 487 -7.86 22.52 5.81
C PRO A 487 -8.51 23.19 4.59
N PHE A 488 -7.73 23.92 3.78
CA PHE A 488 -8.25 24.76 2.68
C PHE A 488 -7.64 24.42 1.31
N GLY A 489 -6.96 23.29 1.18
CA GLY A 489 -6.38 22.80 -0.08
C GLY A 489 -5.05 23.46 -0.49
N ASN A 490 -4.44 24.25 0.39
CA ASN A 490 -3.14 24.91 0.16
C ASN A 490 -2.19 24.86 1.38
N GLY A 491 -2.38 23.93 2.30
CA GLY A 491 -1.48 23.65 3.42
C GLY A 491 -0.36 22.69 3.03
N TYR A 492 -0.26 21.54 3.71
CA TYR A 492 0.74 20.50 3.41
C TYR A 492 0.19 19.43 2.48
N TYR A 493 0.78 19.30 1.29
CA TYR A 493 0.49 18.20 0.38
C TYR A 493 1.63 17.96 -0.64
N GLN A 494 1.57 16.81 -1.31
CA GLN A 494 2.38 16.44 -2.46
C GLN A 494 1.47 16.06 -3.64
N GLY A 495 1.94 16.31 -4.85
CA GLY A 495 1.21 16.00 -6.08
C GLY A 495 0.31 17.16 -6.52
N ASP A 496 -0.69 16.83 -7.34
CA ASP A 496 -1.63 17.82 -7.86
C ASP A 496 -2.60 18.29 -6.76
N ALA A 497 -2.87 19.59 -6.68
CA ALA A 497 -3.75 20.17 -5.66
C ALA A 497 -5.20 19.67 -5.75
N SER A 498 -5.63 19.15 -6.90
CA SER A 498 -6.95 18.54 -7.09
C SER A 498 -7.02 17.07 -6.64
N ALA A 499 -5.86 16.42 -6.44
CA ALA A 499 -5.75 15.04 -5.94
C ALA A 499 -4.51 14.86 -5.03
N PRO A 500 -4.43 15.60 -3.91
CA PRO A 500 -3.23 15.65 -3.08
C PRO A 500 -3.00 14.37 -2.28
N LEU A 501 -1.72 14.00 -2.12
CA LEU A 501 -1.27 13.16 -1.01
C LEU A 501 -0.97 14.06 0.19
N GLU A 502 -1.50 13.71 1.34
CA GLU A 502 -1.47 14.49 2.58
C GLU A 502 -0.90 13.65 3.74
N ALA A 503 -0.92 14.18 4.95
CA ALA A 503 -0.29 13.58 6.13
C ALA A 503 -0.57 12.08 6.32
N ALA A 504 -1.82 11.64 6.13
CA ALA A 504 -2.19 10.23 6.23
C ALA A 504 -2.26 9.53 4.85
N SER A 505 -2.77 10.21 3.81
CA SER A 505 -2.95 9.58 2.48
C SER A 505 -1.62 9.31 1.75
N ALA A 506 -0.51 9.93 2.18
CA ALA A 506 0.84 9.56 1.76
C ALA A 506 1.30 8.19 2.32
N CYS A 507 0.58 7.63 3.31
CA CYS A 507 0.90 6.38 3.99
C CYS A 507 -0.26 5.35 3.89
N PRO A 508 -0.76 5.05 2.67
CA PRO A 508 -1.97 4.24 2.51
C PRO A 508 -1.74 2.81 3.01
N GLY A 509 -2.66 2.32 3.85
CA GLY A 509 -2.67 0.95 4.34
C GLY A 509 -1.55 0.56 5.31
N VAL A 510 -0.76 1.53 5.77
CA VAL A 510 0.29 1.31 6.78
C VAL A 510 -0.31 1.56 8.16
N TYR A 511 -0.45 0.52 8.99
CA TYR A 511 -0.99 0.65 10.36
C TYR A 511 0.00 0.21 11.44
N GLY A 512 0.87 -0.75 11.14
CA GLY A 512 1.97 -1.19 12.01
C GLY A 512 3.28 -1.33 11.24
N LYS A 513 4.37 -1.55 11.97
CA LYS A 513 5.68 -1.81 11.38
C LYS A 513 5.64 -2.99 10.40
N GLY A 514 6.41 -2.90 9.32
CA GLY A 514 6.49 -3.95 8.31
C GLY A 514 5.24 -4.10 7.44
N ALA A 515 4.29 -3.15 7.48
CA ALA A 515 3.14 -3.16 6.58
C ALA A 515 3.55 -3.17 5.10
N TYR A 516 2.79 -3.88 4.29
CA TYR A 516 2.94 -3.97 2.84
C TYR A 516 1.56 -4.24 2.21
N PRO A 517 1.38 -4.14 0.88
CA PRO A 517 0.07 -4.35 0.26
C PRO A 517 -0.57 -5.70 0.66
N GLY A 518 -1.71 -5.64 1.35
CA GLY A 518 -2.44 -6.81 1.87
C GLY A 518 -2.07 -7.24 3.30
N TYR A 519 -1.10 -6.60 3.94
CA TYR A 519 -0.74 -6.80 5.34
C TYR A 519 -0.69 -5.46 6.08
N ALA A 520 -1.51 -5.32 7.12
CA ALA A 520 -1.66 -4.07 7.88
C ALA A 520 -0.42 -3.69 8.70
N GLY A 521 0.55 -4.60 8.83
CA GLY A 521 1.72 -4.46 9.69
C GLY A 521 1.57 -5.25 10.99
N ASP A 522 2.63 -5.21 11.80
CA ASP A 522 2.67 -5.85 13.11
C ASP A 522 1.78 -5.07 14.09
N LEU A 523 0.59 -5.61 14.38
CA LEU A 523 -0.42 -4.98 15.24
C LEU A 523 -0.50 -5.65 16.61
N LEU A 524 -1.02 -4.92 17.60
CA LEU A 524 -1.36 -5.49 18.89
C LEU A 524 -2.66 -6.30 18.76
N VAL A 525 -2.74 -7.39 19.51
CA VAL A 525 -3.92 -8.26 19.56
C VAL A 525 -4.45 -8.30 20.99
N ASP A 526 -5.73 -8.00 21.15
CA ASP A 526 -6.42 -8.15 22.42
C ASP A 526 -6.59 -9.64 22.75
N SER A 527 -6.08 -10.07 23.90
CA SER A 527 -6.07 -11.49 24.27
C SER A 527 -7.45 -12.09 24.53
N THR A 528 -8.47 -11.27 24.79
CA THR A 528 -9.82 -11.74 25.13
C THR A 528 -10.72 -11.81 23.90
N SER A 529 -10.69 -10.77 23.07
CA SER A 529 -11.54 -10.61 21.89
C SER A 529 -10.87 -11.03 20.59
N GLY A 530 -9.54 -11.13 20.56
CA GLY A 530 -8.76 -11.31 19.33
C GLY A 530 -8.66 -10.05 18.47
N ALA A 531 -9.21 -8.93 18.92
CA ALA A 531 -9.21 -7.65 18.20
C ALA A 531 -7.81 -7.16 17.87
N SER A 532 -7.59 -6.70 16.64
CA SER A 532 -6.34 -6.07 16.23
C SER A 532 -6.42 -4.55 16.34
N TYR A 533 -5.41 -3.93 16.96
CA TYR A 533 -5.37 -2.49 17.21
C TYR A 533 -3.93 -1.96 17.27
N ASN A 534 -3.78 -0.64 17.17
CA ASN A 534 -2.50 0.02 17.40
C ASN A 534 -2.58 1.24 18.32
N ALA A 535 -3.77 1.59 18.83
CA ALA A 535 -3.95 2.71 19.72
C ALA A 535 -5.05 2.45 20.76
N CYS A 536 -4.76 2.77 22.02
CA CYS A 536 -5.74 2.88 23.10
C CYS A 536 -6.32 4.30 23.15
N GLY A 537 -7.63 4.42 23.32
CA GLY A 537 -8.33 5.68 23.56
C GLY A 537 -9.05 5.70 24.91
N THR A 538 -9.83 6.75 25.12
CA THR A 538 -10.64 6.94 26.33
C THR A 538 -11.70 5.85 26.45
N ASN A 539 -12.21 5.64 27.67
CA ASN A 539 -13.27 4.68 27.98
C ASN A 539 -12.92 3.23 27.59
N GLY A 540 -11.63 2.87 27.65
CA GLY A 540 -11.13 1.52 27.34
C GLY A 540 -11.22 1.13 25.86
N ARG A 541 -11.50 2.09 24.98
CA ARG A 541 -11.64 1.86 23.54
C ARG A 541 -10.29 1.57 22.90
N LYS A 542 -10.31 0.71 21.89
CA LYS A 542 -9.15 0.38 21.06
C LYS A 542 -9.44 0.77 19.63
N TYR A 543 -8.42 1.22 18.91
CA TYR A 543 -8.55 1.72 17.54
C TYR A 543 -7.37 1.26 16.68
N LEU A 544 -7.64 1.21 15.37
CA LEU A 544 -6.62 1.09 14.35
C LEU A 544 -6.51 2.43 13.62
N LEU A 545 -5.33 3.04 13.66
CA LEU A 545 -5.07 4.37 13.13
C LEU A 545 -3.99 4.32 12.05
N PRO A 546 -4.14 5.04 10.93
CA PRO A 546 -3.16 5.02 9.85
C PRO A 546 -1.84 5.63 10.30
N ALA A 547 -0.73 5.18 9.73
CA ALA A 547 0.54 5.87 9.84
C ALA A 547 0.41 7.30 9.31
N LEU A 548 1.15 8.22 9.93
CA LEU A 548 1.26 9.58 9.46
C LEU A 548 2.66 9.80 8.89
N PHE A 549 2.74 10.49 7.77
CA PHE A 549 4.02 10.93 7.23
C PHE A 549 4.71 11.84 8.25
N ASP A 550 5.97 11.53 8.55
CA ASP A 550 6.78 12.34 9.44
C ASP A 550 7.69 13.24 8.59
N PRO A 551 7.45 14.57 8.55
CA PRO A 551 8.27 15.48 7.75
C PRO A 551 9.71 15.58 8.27
N SER A 552 9.98 15.18 9.52
CA SER A 552 11.34 15.20 10.10
C SER A 552 12.19 14.03 9.62
N THR A 553 11.58 12.87 9.37
CA THR A 553 12.28 11.66 8.90
C THR A 553 12.01 11.33 7.43
N SER A 554 11.09 12.04 6.80
CA SER A 554 10.61 11.78 5.42
C SER A 554 10.16 10.33 5.23
N SER A 555 9.37 9.82 6.18
CA SER A 555 8.86 8.44 6.18
C SER A 555 7.52 8.33 6.90
N CYS A 556 6.77 7.28 6.61
CA CYS A 556 5.55 6.95 7.37
C CYS A 556 5.90 6.47 8.77
N SER A 557 5.30 7.07 9.79
CA SER A 557 5.48 6.75 11.21
C SER A 557 4.26 5.98 11.72
N THR A 558 4.49 4.76 12.23
CA THR A 558 3.49 3.95 12.94
C THR A 558 3.62 4.13 14.45
N LEU A 559 2.59 3.74 15.20
CA LEU A 559 2.64 3.67 16.67
C LEU A 559 3.33 2.40 17.18
N VAL A 560 3.24 1.32 16.40
CA VAL A 560 3.71 -0.04 16.74
C VAL A 560 4.61 -0.59 15.64
#